data_AF-A0AAI8ILG7-F1
#
_entry.id   AF-A0AAI8ILG7-F1
#
_cell.length_a   1.000
_cell.length_b   1.000
_cell.length_c   1.000
_cell.angle_alpha   90.00
_cell.angle_beta   90.00
_cell.angle_gamma   90.00
#
_symmetry.space_group_name_H-M   'P 1'
#
loop_
_entity.id
_entity.type
_entity.pdbx_description
1 polymer ?
#
loop_
_entity_poly.entity_id
_entity_poly.type
_entity_poly.pdbx_seq_one_letter_code
_entity_poly.pdbx_strand_id
1 'polypeptide(L)'
;MDEAAVSGQVWGDEVRARPTAMQDRDALARLVEEDADSFEVALYERAADPQVLSVDRAQRSRAGQYARHVRRLRERRRREGG
;
A
#
# COMPACT_ATOMS: atom_id res chain seq x y z
N MET A 1 17.25 -15.41 8.48
CA MET A 1 16.36 -14.25 8.75
C MET A 1 15.01 -14.86 9.12
N ASP A 2 14.31 -14.35 10.13
CA ASP A 2 13.00 -14.89 10.51
C ASP A 2 12.02 -14.86 9.32
N GLU A 3 11.27 -15.94 9.10
CA GLU A 3 10.33 -16.10 7.98
C GLU A 3 9.25 -15.02 8.01
N ALA A 4 8.77 -14.67 9.21
CA ALA A 4 7.81 -13.58 9.40
C ALA A 4 8.39 -12.21 9.00
N ALA A 5 9.70 -12.00 9.21
CA ALA A 5 10.37 -10.77 8.79
C ALA A 5 10.53 -10.69 7.26
N VAL A 6 10.83 -11.82 6.60
CA VAL A 6 10.91 -11.89 5.13
C VAL A 6 9.53 -11.66 4.51
N SER A 7 8.51 -12.34 5.00
CA SER A 7 7.12 -12.17 4.54
C SER A 7 6.63 -10.73 4.74
N GLY A 8 6.91 -10.12 5.90
CA GLY A 8 6.57 -8.73 6.18
C GLY A 8 7.29 -7.73 5.26
N GLN A 9 8.53 -8.03 4.84
CA GLN A 9 9.25 -7.22 3.88
C GLN A 9 8.65 -7.31 2.48
N VAL A 10 8.37 -8.53 1.99
CA VAL A 10 7.75 -8.76 0.67
C VAL A 10 6.40 -8.06 0.57
N TRP A 11 5.54 -8.25 1.57
CA TRP A 11 4.24 -7.57 1.64
C TRP A 11 4.39 -6.03 1.64
N GLY A 12 5.37 -5.52 2.40
CA GLY A 12 5.63 -4.08 2.46
C GLY A 12 6.15 -3.50 1.15
N ASP A 13 6.92 -4.27 0.38
CA ASP A 13 7.38 -3.90 -0.96
C ASP A 13 6.21 -3.88 -1.95
N GLU A 14 5.34 -4.89 -1.91
CA GLU A 14 4.14 -4.97 -2.75
C GLU A 14 3.16 -3.81 -2.50
N VAL A 15 2.86 -3.50 -1.23
CA VAL A 15 2.00 -2.36 -0.85
C VAL A 15 2.57 -1.02 -1.33
N ARG A 16 3.90 -0.89 -1.42
CA ARG A 16 4.53 0.32 -1.95
C ARG A 16 4.47 0.40 -3.47
N ALA A 17 4.61 -0.73 -4.16
CA ALA A 17 4.69 -0.81 -5.61
C ALA A 17 3.33 -0.65 -6.30
N ARG A 18 2.25 -1.16 -5.69
CA ARG A 18 0.90 -1.06 -6.28
C ARG A 18 0.36 0.38 -6.31
N PRO A 19 -0.61 0.70 -7.18
CA PRO A 19 -1.39 1.95 -7.12
C PRO A 19 -2.08 2.15 -5.76
N THR A 20 -2.31 3.41 -5.38
CA THR A 20 -3.10 3.74 -4.19
C THR A 20 -4.58 3.50 -4.46
N ALA A 21 -5.36 3.17 -3.43
CA ALA A 21 -6.81 3.04 -3.58
C ALA A 21 -7.46 4.36 -4.09
N MET A 22 -6.84 5.51 -3.79
CA MET A 22 -7.27 6.81 -4.32
C MET A 22 -7.00 6.94 -5.82
N GLN A 23 -5.85 6.46 -6.31
CA GLN A 23 -5.55 6.43 -7.74
C GLN A 23 -6.48 5.48 -8.49
N ASP A 24 -6.79 4.31 -7.91
CA ASP A 24 -7.73 3.37 -8.50
C ASP A 24 -9.13 3.99 -8.58
N ARG A 25 -9.59 4.63 -7.49
CA ARG A 25 -10.85 5.39 -7.47
C ARG A 25 -10.88 6.46 -8.56
N ASP A 26 -9.83 7.27 -8.68
CA ASP A 26 -9.77 8.37 -9.65
C ASP A 26 -9.71 7.85 -11.10
N ALA A 27 -9.06 6.70 -11.34
CA ALA A 27 -9.07 6.04 -12.64
C ALA A 27 -10.47 5.50 -12.98
N LEU A 28 -11.12 4.84 -12.03
CA LEU A 28 -12.48 4.32 -12.19
C LEU A 28 -13.52 5.42 -12.38
N ALA A 29 -13.38 6.57 -11.70
CA ALA A 29 -14.24 7.73 -11.91
C ALA A 29 -14.22 8.19 -13.38
N ARG A 30 -13.02 8.23 -14.00
CA ARG A 30 -12.89 8.60 -15.42
C ARG A 30 -13.53 7.58 -16.34
N LEU A 31 -13.42 6.29 -16.05
CA LEU A 31 -14.05 5.26 -16.86
C LEU A 31 -15.59 5.33 -16.77
N VAL A 32 -16.11 5.49 -15.55
CA VAL A 32 -17.55 5.70 -15.30
C VAL A 32 -18.09 6.94 -16.00
N GLU A 33 -17.29 8.00 -16.13
CA GLU A 33 -17.67 9.21 -16.89
C GLU A 33 -17.80 8.96 -18.40
N GLU A 34 -17.08 7.98 -18.96
CA GLU A 34 -17.06 7.71 -20.41
C GLU A 34 -18.26 6.87 -20.86
N ASP A 35 -18.57 5.78 -20.16
CA ASP A 35 -19.64 4.85 -20.60
C ASP A 35 -20.62 4.42 -19.50
N ALA A 36 -20.32 4.74 -18.24
CA ALA A 36 -21.10 4.34 -17.07
C ALA A 36 -21.41 2.84 -17.01
N ASP A 37 -20.48 1.99 -17.45
CA ASP A 37 -20.65 0.55 -17.39
C ASP A 37 -20.89 0.08 -15.94
N SER A 38 -21.87 -0.80 -15.77
CA SER A 38 -22.32 -1.25 -14.45
C SER A 38 -21.24 -1.95 -13.63
N PHE A 39 -20.28 -2.63 -14.28
CA PHE A 39 -19.16 -3.26 -13.61
C PHE A 39 -18.14 -2.21 -13.13
N GLU A 40 -17.87 -1.20 -13.95
CA GLU A 40 -16.99 -0.09 -13.58
C GLU A 40 -17.57 0.76 -12.45
N VAL A 41 -18.87 1.02 -12.47
CA VAL A 41 -19.58 1.69 -11.36
C VAL A 41 -19.43 0.91 -10.06
N ALA A 42 -19.64 -0.41 -10.09
CA ALA A 42 -19.50 -1.25 -8.90
C ALA A 42 -18.05 -1.25 -8.36
N LEU A 43 -17.05 -1.24 -9.25
CA LEU A 43 -15.65 -1.11 -8.85
C LEU A 43 -15.34 0.28 -8.29
N TYR A 44 -15.87 1.34 -8.90
CA TYR A 44 -15.72 2.70 -8.40
C TYR A 44 -16.29 2.85 -6.99
N GLU A 45 -17.52 2.38 -6.75
CA GLU A 45 -18.16 2.43 -5.43
C GLU A 45 -17.32 1.70 -4.37
N ARG A 46 -16.79 0.53 -4.72
CA ARG A 46 -15.88 -0.24 -3.85
C ARG A 46 -14.59 0.52 -3.56
N ALA A 47 -13.99 1.16 -4.56
CA ALA A 47 -12.75 1.93 -4.39
C ALA A 47 -12.97 3.28 -3.67
N ALA A 48 -14.16 3.85 -3.80
CA ALA A 48 -14.59 5.09 -3.16
C ALA A 48 -15.00 4.90 -1.68
N ASP A 49 -15.21 3.65 -1.24
CA ASP A 49 -15.52 3.32 0.15
C ASP A 49 -14.49 3.95 1.11
N PRO A 50 -14.91 4.82 2.04
CA PRO A 50 -14.02 5.46 3.01
C PRO A 50 -13.19 4.46 3.84
N GLN A 51 -13.74 3.27 4.13
CA GLN A 51 -13.03 2.21 4.83
C GLN A 51 -11.89 1.64 3.99
N VAL A 52 -12.11 1.43 2.68
CA VAL A 52 -11.07 0.96 1.76
C VAL A 52 -9.93 1.96 1.68
N LEU A 53 -10.25 3.27 1.54
CA LEU A 53 -9.26 4.34 1.53
C LEU A 53 -8.48 4.43 2.85
N SER A 54 -9.16 4.26 3.98
CA SER A 54 -8.54 4.26 5.31
C SER A 54 -7.58 3.07 5.49
N VAL A 55 -7.98 1.88 5.05
CA VAL A 55 -7.15 0.67 5.12
C VAL A 55 -5.91 0.80 4.25
N ASP A 56 -6.01 1.27 3.00
CA ASP A 56 -4.83 1.46 2.13
C ASP A 56 -3.84 2.44 2.74
N ARG A 57 -4.33 3.57 3.29
CA ARG A 57 -3.49 4.55 4.00
C ARG A 57 -2.79 3.91 5.20
N ALA A 58 -3.49 3.13 6.01
CA ALA A 58 -2.93 2.46 7.17
C ALA A 58 -1.86 1.43 6.78
N GLN A 59 -2.12 0.62 5.75
CA GLN A 59 -1.17 -0.36 5.23
C GLN A 59 0.11 0.30 4.74
N ARG A 60 0.00 1.37 3.94
CA ARG A 60 1.15 2.13 3.44
C ARG A 60 1.94 2.80 4.55
N SER A 61 1.26 3.38 5.53
CA SER A 61 1.91 3.95 6.72
C SER A 61 2.73 2.90 7.46
N ARG A 62 2.13 1.71 7.71
CA ARG A 62 2.80 0.59 8.37
C ARG A 62 4.00 0.09 7.56
N ALA A 63 3.86 -0.09 6.25
CA ALA A 63 4.96 -0.50 5.38
C ALA A 63 6.13 0.49 5.41
N GLY A 64 5.84 1.80 5.41
CA GLY A 64 6.85 2.86 5.52
C GLY A 64 7.54 2.91 6.89
N GLN A 65 6.78 2.74 7.98
CA GLN A 65 7.32 2.66 9.33
C GLN A 65 8.25 1.45 9.49
N TYR A 66 7.84 0.29 8.98
CA TYR A 66 8.65 -0.92 8.99
C TYR A 66 9.96 -0.75 8.22
N ALA A 67 9.93 -0.18 7.01
CA ALA A 67 11.14 0.10 6.25
C ALA A 67 12.12 1.03 6.99
N ARG A 68 11.61 2.07 7.64
CA ARG A 68 12.44 2.95 8.50
C ARG A 68 13.03 2.21 9.69
N HIS A 69 12.26 1.32 10.32
CA HIS A 69 12.74 0.49 11.42
C HIS A 69 13.89 -0.43 10.98
N VAL A 70 13.71 -1.17 9.87
CA VAL A 70 14.74 -2.05 9.30
C VAL A 70 16.01 -1.27 8.93
N ARG A 71 15.87 -0.08 8.33
CA ARG A 71 17.02 0.78 8.01
C ARG A 71 17.81 1.16 9.28
N ARG A 72 17.11 1.60 10.33
CA ARG A 72 17.74 1.97 11.61
C ARG A 72 18.46 0.80 12.27
N LEU A 73 17.90 -0.42 12.21
CA LEU A 73 18.58 -1.61 12.71
C LEU A 73 19.87 -1.91 11.94
N ARG A 74 19.85 -1.81 10.61
CA ARG A 74 21.05 -1.99 9.78
C ARG A 74 22.13 -0.95 10.11
N GLU A 75 21.74 0.30 10.31
CA GLU A 75 22.66 1.38 10.70
C GLU A 75 23.28 1.14 12.09
N ARG A 76 22.49 0.67 13.07
CA ARG A 76 23.02 0.33 14.41
C ARG A 76 24.05 -0.78 14.34
N ARG A 77 23.75 -1.87 13.64
CA ARG A 77 24.70 -3.00 13.45
C ARG A 77 26.00 -2.55 12.78
N ARG A 78 25.94 -1.62 11.83
CA ARG A 78 27.14 -1.05 11.19
C ARG A 78 28.00 -0.22 12.15
N ARG A 79 27.39 0.43 13.14
CA ARG A 79 28.10 1.23 14.17
C ARG A 79 28.68 0.38 15.29
N GLU A 80 28.09 -0.79 15.58
CA GLU A 80 28.53 -1.70 16.64
C GLU A 80 29.59 -2.71 16.17
N GLY A 81 29.71 -2.94 14.85
CA GLY A 81 30.65 -3.89 14.25
C GLY A 81 31.88 -3.27 13.58
N GLY A 82 32.12 -1.97 13.76
CA GLY A 82 33.32 -1.25 13.32
C GLY A 82 33.99 -0.57 14.51
#